data_AF-I3MCK8-F1
#
_entry.id   AF-I3MCK8-F1
#
_cell.length_a   1.000
_cell.length_b   1.000
_cell.length_c   1.000
_cell.angle_alpha   90.00
_cell.angle_beta   90.00
_cell.angle_gamma   90.00
#
_symmetry.space_group_name_H-M   'P 1'
#
loop_
_entity.id
_entity.type
_entity.pdbx_description
1 polymer ?
#
loop_
_entity_poly.entity_id
_entity_poly.type
_entity_poly.pdbx_seq_one_letter_code
_entity_poly.pdbx_strand_id
1 'polypeptide(L)'
;MASKKKAIFGGKDSDVKKKKGKKDTTVTIKIVEGPLAEEMREFYLNQIRDLEDRLARYQRKWDELAAQEKLFRQEFEQLANNKKEIVAFLKRTLNQRVDEITDLNEQLQSLQLAKEMEKDAFEAQLAQVRHEFQETKDQLTTENIILVGKLAALEEFRLQKEELMEKFMSLEDQLLRQEMEHKDHVYNLEKKSVLDKDRLRKEIIQRVNLVATEFRKVATNQMWETTHRAIKENSTVTLKLAKVSQQGMQLLQENEQLKGSQCELHKQLEMMENIQKAMARSSRGHQKIILLLTEKCREHQQGTTEAKRLGLLLHELKQSFLQLQMDNQTLRDQRDQLIQQLGQQQAEVQQLQQELTEEQKFRETLEMSLVRATIFLQDILQMQSEEKDGYFDVVFQLQHKEMLKQLLALLSSAMVLRPQTTVCSVQEPQPGGPSKER
;
A
#
# COMPACT_ATOMS: atom_id res chain seq x y z
N MET A 1 -28.58 40.16 -49.05
CA MET A 1 -29.86 39.45 -48.81
C MET A 1 -30.47 40.06 -47.56
N ALA A 2 -31.52 40.89 -47.61
CA ALA A 2 -32.95 40.50 -47.71
C ALA A 2 -33.36 39.58 -46.54
N SER A 3 -34.39 39.80 -45.70
CA SER A 3 -35.52 40.74 -45.67
C SER A 3 -36.26 40.66 -44.31
N LYS A 4 -36.94 41.76 -43.91
CA LYS A 4 -38.34 41.91 -43.37
C LYS A 4 -38.82 40.97 -42.23
N LYS A 5 -39.57 41.42 -41.21
CA LYS A 5 -40.91 42.08 -41.21
C LYS A 5 -41.26 42.42 -39.72
N LYS A 6 -41.67 43.65 -39.31
CA LYS A 6 -43.05 44.21 -39.17
C LYS A 6 -44.03 43.32 -38.39
N ALA A 7 -44.89 43.79 -37.47
CA ALA A 7 -45.80 44.96 -37.42
C ALA A 7 -46.14 45.31 -35.93
N ILE A 8 -46.38 46.55 -35.46
CA ILE A 8 -47.38 47.62 -35.75
C ILE A 8 -48.82 47.29 -35.35
N PHE A 9 -49.41 48.11 -34.46
CA PHE A 9 -50.66 48.92 -34.60
C PHE A 9 -50.95 49.64 -33.27
N GLY A 10 -51.48 50.86 -33.15
CA GLY A 10 -52.03 51.93 -33.99
C GLY A 10 -52.51 53.04 -33.03
N GLY A 11 -52.36 54.35 -33.30
CA GLY A 11 -53.29 55.21 -34.07
C GLY A 11 -54.29 55.94 -33.13
N LYS A 12 -54.81 57.16 -33.36
CA LYS A 12 -54.68 58.16 -34.42
C LYS A 12 -55.56 59.39 -34.03
N ASP A 13 -55.07 60.60 -34.34
CA ASP A 13 -55.73 61.89 -34.70
C ASP A 13 -57.12 62.29 -34.17
N SER A 14 -57.27 63.56 -33.76
CA SER A 14 -57.87 64.59 -34.65
C SER A 14 -57.90 66.00 -34.04
N ASP A 15 -57.35 66.92 -34.82
CA ASP A 15 -57.58 68.36 -34.86
C ASP A 15 -58.91 68.64 -35.59
N VAL A 16 -59.58 69.78 -35.31
CA VAL A 16 -60.41 70.62 -36.22
C VAL A 16 -61.25 71.67 -35.44
N LYS A 17 -60.77 72.92 -35.53
CA LYS A 17 -61.45 74.16 -35.98
C LYS A 17 -62.68 74.79 -35.26
N LYS A 18 -62.44 76.08 -34.96
CA LYS A 18 -63.18 77.32 -35.36
C LYS A 18 -64.50 77.72 -34.67
N LYS A 19 -64.48 78.92 -34.07
CA LYS A 19 -65.21 80.18 -34.44
C LYS A 19 -65.19 81.12 -33.21
N LYS A 20 -64.63 82.34 -33.23
CA LYS A 20 -64.98 83.60 -33.91
C LYS A 20 -66.30 84.25 -33.41
N GLY A 21 -66.14 85.36 -32.66
CA GLY A 21 -67.12 86.40 -32.30
C GLY A 21 -66.54 87.13 -31.06
N LYS A 22 -66.08 88.39 -31.05
CA LYS A 22 -66.54 89.68 -31.61
C LYS A 22 -67.96 90.05 -31.17
N LYS A 23 -68.09 90.73 -30.03
CA LYS A 23 -68.84 91.99 -29.95
C LYS A 23 -68.61 92.72 -28.64
N ASP A 24 -68.35 94.01 -28.81
CA ASP A 24 -68.39 95.05 -27.80
C ASP A 24 -69.62 94.95 -26.90
N THR A 25 -69.43 95.17 -25.61
CA THR A 25 -70.50 95.69 -24.74
C THR A 25 -69.86 96.66 -23.77
N THR A 26 -69.58 97.83 -24.31
CA THR A 26 -69.59 99.10 -23.60
C THR A 26 -70.86 99.17 -22.73
N VAL A 27 -70.71 98.88 -21.44
CA VAL A 27 -71.65 99.29 -20.41
C VAL A 27 -71.00 100.47 -19.69
N THR A 28 -71.22 101.63 -20.30
CA THR A 28 -70.94 102.94 -19.71
C THR A 28 -71.89 103.14 -18.53
N ILE A 29 -71.48 102.71 -17.33
CA ILE A 29 -72.05 103.20 -16.07
C ILE A 29 -71.22 104.44 -15.72
N LYS A 30 -71.68 105.59 -16.21
CA LYS A 30 -71.43 106.89 -15.57
C LYS A 30 -72.57 107.12 -14.58
N ILE A 31 -72.28 107.86 -13.50
CA ILE A 31 -73.06 108.14 -12.27
C ILE A 31 -72.50 107.24 -11.15
N VAL A 32 -71.62 107.66 -10.24
CA VAL A 32 -71.15 108.97 -9.77
C VAL A 32 -69.72 108.72 -9.27
N GLU A 33 -68.72 109.36 -9.87
CA GLU A 33 -67.38 109.49 -9.29
C GLU A 33 -67.52 110.44 -8.09
N GLY A 34 -67.82 109.86 -6.94
CA GLY A 34 -67.45 110.43 -5.66
C GLY A 34 -66.14 109.75 -5.24
N PRO A 35 -65.16 110.47 -4.67
CA PRO A 35 -63.82 109.95 -4.38
C PRO A 35 -63.81 108.60 -3.61
N LEU A 36 -64.85 108.33 -2.81
CA LEU A 36 -65.02 107.09 -2.04
C LEU A 36 -65.21 105.79 -2.86
N ALA A 37 -65.83 105.82 -4.04
CA ALA A 37 -66.04 104.62 -4.85
C ALA A 37 -64.78 104.21 -5.64
N GLU A 38 -63.99 105.21 -6.01
CA GLU A 38 -62.65 105.04 -6.59
C GLU A 38 -61.69 104.52 -5.54
N GLU A 39 -61.70 105.08 -4.33
CA GLU A 39 -60.91 104.62 -3.18
C GLU A 39 -61.15 103.14 -2.84
N MET A 40 -62.41 102.67 -2.83
CA MET A 40 -62.73 101.26 -2.57
C MET A 40 -62.29 100.33 -3.70
N ARG A 41 -62.44 100.77 -4.96
CA ARG A 41 -61.95 100.03 -6.13
C ARG A 41 -60.42 99.96 -6.12
N GLU A 42 -59.74 101.04 -5.77
CA GLU A 42 -58.29 101.11 -5.62
C GLU A 42 -57.78 100.22 -4.47
N PHE A 43 -58.49 100.17 -3.33
CA PHE A 43 -58.18 99.25 -2.23
C PHE A 43 -58.20 97.78 -2.69
N TYR A 44 -59.25 97.34 -3.39
CA TYR A 44 -59.32 95.97 -3.91
C TYR A 44 -58.28 95.71 -5.00
N LEU A 45 -57.98 96.68 -5.87
CA LEU A 45 -56.91 96.56 -6.87
C LEU A 45 -55.52 96.44 -6.21
N ASN A 46 -55.26 97.21 -5.15
CA ASN A 46 -54.04 97.10 -4.35
C ASN A 46 -53.94 95.72 -3.68
N GLN A 47 -55.04 95.22 -3.11
CA GLN A 47 -55.09 93.88 -2.51
C GLN A 47 -54.88 92.77 -3.54
N ILE A 48 -55.47 92.89 -4.73
CA ILE A 48 -55.24 91.96 -5.85
C ILE A 48 -53.77 91.98 -6.25
N ARG A 49 -53.16 93.16 -6.40
CA ARG A 49 -51.72 93.29 -6.72
C ARG A 49 -50.84 92.66 -5.65
N ASP A 50 -51.14 92.87 -4.37
CA ASP A 50 -50.36 92.28 -3.26
C ASP A 50 -50.48 90.75 -3.23
N LEU A 51 -51.68 90.21 -3.54
CA LEU A 51 -51.92 88.77 -3.67
C LEU A 51 -51.25 88.18 -4.91
N GLU A 52 -51.28 88.89 -6.04
CA GLU A 52 -50.58 88.53 -7.27
C GLU A 52 -49.06 88.52 -7.06
N ASP A 53 -48.51 89.51 -6.37
CA ASP A 53 -47.10 89.57 -5.99
C ASP A 53 -46.71 88.44 -5.04
N ARG A 54 -47.59 88.10 -4.08
CA ARG A 54 -47.39 86.95 -3.19
C ARG A 54 -47.44 85.63 -3.95
N LEU A 55 -48.36 85.49 -4.90
CA LEU A 55 -48.49 84.32 -5.75
C LEU A 55 -47.26 84.18 -6.67
N ALA A 56 -46.77 85.28 -7.26
CA ALA A 56 -45.55 85.30 -8.05
C ALA A 56 -44.30 84.95 -7.22
N ARG A 57 -44.21 85.40 -5.96
CA ARG A 57 -43.15 84.97 -5.02
C ARG A 57 -43.21 83.46 -4.74
N TYR A 58 -44.40 82.92 -4.52
CA TYR A 58 -44.56 81.47 -4.32
C TYR A 58 -44.27 80.66 -5.59
N GLN A 59 -44.67 81.14 -6.76
CA GLN A 59 -44.32 80.52 -8.04
C GLN A 59 -42.81 80.50 -8.26
N ARG A 60 -42.11 81.63 -8.10
CA ARG A 60 -40.64 81.65 -8.20
C ARG A 60 -39.97 80.70 -7.23
N LYS A 61 -40.43 80.65 -5.98
CA LYS A 61 -39.91 79.73 -4.97
C LYS A 61 -40.20 78.27 -5.32
N TRP A 62 -41.36 77.98 -5.90
CA TRP A 62 -41.72 76.65 -6.37
C TRP A 62 -40.87 76.23 -7.58
N ASP A 63 -40.69 77.13 -8.56
CA ASP A 63 -39.82 76.90 -9.72
C ASP A 63 -38.35 76.68 -9.29
N GLU A 64 -37.86 77.43 -8.31
CA GLU A 64 -36.53 77.26 -7.73
C GLU A 64 -36.38 75.90 -7.04
N LEU A 65 -37.34 75.51 -6.19
CA LEU A 65 -37.33 74.20 -5.52
C LEU A 65 -37.44 73.05 -6.53
N ALA A 66 -38.27 73.20 -7.57
CA ALA A 66 -38.42 72.20 -8.63
C ALA A 66 -37.13 72.07 -9.46
N ALA A 67 -36.43 73.18 -9.72
CA ALA A 67 -35.12 73.15 -10.38
C ALA A 67 -34.07 72.47 -9.49
N GLN A 68 -34.04 72.76 -8.19
CA GLN A 68 -33.14 72.10 -7.23
C GLN A 68 -33.41 70.60 -7.10
N GLU A 69 -34.68 70.20 -6.98
CA GLU A 69 -35.08 68.78 -6.96
C GLU A 69 -34.60 68.05 -8.22
N LYS A 70 -34.77 68.67 -9.39
CA LYS A 70 -34.31 68.11 -10.65
C LYS A 70 -32.80 67.96 -10.71
N LEU A 71 -32.03 68.94 -10.21
CA LEU A 71 -30.57 68.86 -10.13
C LEU A 71 -30.13 67.73 -9.19
N PHE A 72 -30.69 67.65 -7.98
CA PHE A 72 -30.38 66.55 -7.05
C PHE A 72 -30.71 65.20 -7.66
N ARG A 73 -31.85 65.07 -8.35
CA ARG A 73 -32.22 63.83 -9.02
C ARG A 73 -31.22 63.43 -10.10
N GLN A 74 -30.74 64.39 -10.89
CA GLN A 74 -29.69 64.15 -11.89
C GLN A 74 -28.37 63.73 -11.24
N GLU A 75 -27.95 64.39 -10.16
CA GLU A 75 -26.74 64.02 -9.41
C GLU A 75 -26.85 62.62 -8.81
N PHE A 76 -28.01 62.27 -8.23
CA PHE A 76 -28.26 60.92 -7.72
C PHE A 76 -28.25 59.87 -8.82
N GLU A 77 -28.84 60.16 -9.99
CA GLU A 77 -28.82 59.26 -11.15
C GLU A 77 -27.39 59.08 -11.69
N GLN A 78 -26.61 60.16 -11.79
CA GLN A 78 -25.19 60.10 -12.16
C GLN A 78 -24.37 59.28 -11.14
N LEU A 79 -24.55 59.51 -9.84
CA LEU A 79 -23.87 58.75 -8.80
C LEU A 79 -24.24 57.26 -8.85
N ALA A 80 -25.52 56.95 -9.07
CA ALA A 80 -25.99 55.58 -9.22
C ALA A 80 -25.40 54.91 -10.47
N ASN A 81 -25.30 55.63 -11.59
CA ASN A 81 -24.67 55.14 -12.81
C ASN A 81 -23.16 54.92 -12.62
N ASN A 82 -22.44 55.88 -12.05
CA ASN A 82 -21.02 55.76 -11.74
C ASN A 82 -20.77 54.55 -10.81
N LYS A 83 -21.60 54.36 -9.78
CA LYS A 83 -21.51 53.19 -8.91
C LYS A 83 -21.73 51.88 -9.68
N LYS A 84 -22.72 51.82 -10.56
CA LYS A 84 -22.97 50.65 -11.41
C LYS A 84 -21.79 50.36 -12.34
N GLU A 85 -21.21 51.39 -12.95
CA GLU A 85 -20.05 51.26 -13.83
C GLU A 85 -18.81 50.78 -13.08
N ILE A 86 -18.51 51.37 -11.92
CA ILE A 86 -17.40 50.93 -11.05
C ILE A 86 -17.61 49.47 -10.64
N VAL A 87 -18.81 49.10 -10.18
CA VAL A 87 -19.11 47.72 -9.80
C VAL A 87 -18.98 46.77 -11.01
N ALA A 88 -19.45 47.16 -12.19
CA ALA A 88 -19.33 46.35 -13.40
C ALA A 88 -17.87 46.18 -13.85
N PHE A 89 -17.05 47.23 -13.74
CA PHE A 89 -15.62 47.18 -14.00
C PHE A 89 -14.92 46.24 -13.01
N LEU A 90 -15.12 46.45 -11.70
CA LEU A 90 -14.53 45.60 -10.66
C LEU A 90 -14.95 44.13 -10.80
N LYS A 91 -16.22 43.86 -11.13
CA LYS A 91 -16.69 42.49 -11.41
C LYS A 91 -16.01 41.89 -12.63
N ARG A 92 -15.87 42.63 -13.73
CA ARG A 92 -15.14 42.15 -14.92
C ARG A 92 -13.68 41.85 -14.61
N THR A 93 -12.98 42.77 -13.95
CA THR A 93 -11.58 42.57 -13.58
C THR A 93 -11.41 41.42 -12.60
N LEU A 94 -12.30 41.28 -11.61
CA LEU A 94 -12.27 40.15 -10.69
C LEU A 94 -12.45 38.82 -11.44
N ASN A 95 -13.45 38.72 -12.32
CA ASN A 95 -13.68 37.51 -13.09
C ASN A 95 -12.48 37.18 -14.00
N GLN A 96 -11.91 38.17 -14.69
CA GLN A 96 -10.69 37.97 -15.48
C GLN A 96 -9.53 37.42 -14.64
N ARG A 97 -9.33 37.93 -13.42
CA ARG A 97 -8.30 37.38 -12.51
C ARG A 97 -8.62 35.98 -12.03
N VAL A 98 -9.89 35.66 -11.80
CA VAL A 98 -10.31 34.30 -11.44
C VAL A 98 -10.05 33.34 -12.61
N ASP A 99 -10.42 33.72 -13.84
CA ASP A 99 -10.19 32.91 -15.04
C ASP A 99 -8.68 32.70 -15.30
N GLU A 100 -7.87 33.76 -15.14
CA GLU A 100 -6.40 33.65 -15.22
C GLU A 100 -5.83 32.70 -14.15
N ILE A 101 -6.36 32.74 -12.92
CA ILE A 101 -5.93 31.84 -11.85
C ILE A 101 -6.33 30.39 -12.17
N THR A 102 -7.53 30.15 -12.71
CA THR A 102 -7.96 28.80 -13.09
C THR A 102 -7.10 28.26 -14.22
N ASP A 103 -6.83 29.04 -15.26
CA ASP A 103 -5.99 28.62 -16.40
C ASP A 103 -4.57 28.29 -15.95
N LEU A 104 -3.96 29.12 -15.10
CA LEU A 104 -2.63 28.86 -14.55
C LEU A 104 -2.61 27.61 -13.65
N ASN A 105 -3.68 27.38 -12.88
CA ASN A 105 -3.78 26.20 -12.02
C ASN A 105 -3.95 24.91 -12.85
N GLU A 106 -4.74 24.95 -13.92
CA GLU A 106 -4.87 23.83 -14.87
C GLU A 106 -3.54 23.53 -15.57
N GLN A 107 -2.84 24.56 -16.05
CA GLN A 107 -1.50 24.40 -16.62
C GLN A 107 -0.52 23.80 -15.62
N LEU A 108 -0.52 24.28 -14.37
CA LEU A 108 0.33 23.75 -13.31
C LEU A 108 0.03 22.28 -13.01
N GLN A 109 -1.25 21.88 -12.94
CA GLN A 109 -1.63 20.49 -12.76
C GLN A 109 -1.21 19.62 -13.95
N SER A 110 -1.41 20.10 -15.18
CA SER A 110 -0.97 19.37 -16.38
C SER A 110 0.54 19.15 -16.42
N LEU A 111 1.31 20.16 -15.99
CA LEU A 111 2.77 20.09 -15.90
C LEU A 111 3.22 19.14 -14.79
N GLN A 112 2.53 19.13 -13.65
CA GLN A 112 2.78 18.17 -12.58
C GLN A 112 2.54 16.73 -13.04
N LEU A 113 1.41 16.47 -13.70
CA LEU A 113 1.11 15.15 -14.27
C LEU A 113 2.14 14.73 -15.32
N ALA A 114 2.54 15.63 -16.22
CA ALA A 114 3.58 15.35 -17.20
C ALA A 114 4.93 15.00 -16.54
N LYS A 115 5.32 15.75 -15.50
CA LYS A 115 6.53 15.48 -14.72
C LYS A 115 6.46 14.13 -14.01
N GLU A 116 5.32 13.77 -13.42
CA GLU A 116 5.11 12.46 -12.78
C GLU A 116 5.20 11.33 -13.80
N MET A 117 4.58 11.47 -14.98
CA MET A 117 4.69 10.50 -16.06
C MET A 117 6.13 10.32 -16.56
N GLU A 118 6.87 11.40 -16.74
CA GLU A 118 8.29 11.33 -17.12
C GLU A 118 9.13 10.65 -16.04
N LYS A 119 8.89 10.98 -14.76
CA LYS A 119 9.55 10.33 -13.64
C LYS A 119 9.28 8.83 -13.62
N ASP A 120 8.03 8.41 -13.76
CA ASP A 120 7.64 7.00 -13.80
C ASP A 120 8.27 6.28 -15.00
N ALA A 121 8.35 6.93 -16.16
CA ALA A 121 9.03 6.40 -17.34
C ALA A 121 10.54 6.22 -17.11
N PHE A 122 11.22 7.17 -16.48
CA PHE A 122 12.64 7.04 -16.13
C PHE A 122 12.88 5.98 -15.05
N GLU A 123 12.00 5.88 -14.05
CA GLU A 123 12.06 4.82 -13.04
C GLU A 123 11.87 3.43 -13.67
N ALA A 124 10.94 3.29 -14.62
CA ALA A 124 10.74 2.06 -15.38
C ALA A 124 11.96 1.70 -16.24
N GLN A 125 12.55 2.66 -16.95
CA GLN A 125 13.78 2.44 -17.72
C GLN A 125 14.95 2.04 -16.81
N LEU A 126 15.10 2.71 -15.66
CA LEU A 126 16.13 2.36 -14.68
C LEU A 126 15.93 0.95 -14.11
N ALA A 127 14.69 0.57 -13.82
CA ALA A 127 14.35 -0.77 -13.37
C ALA A 127 14.65 -1.82 -14.45
N GLN A 128 14.31 -1.54 -15.71
CA GLN A 128 14.63 -2.41 -16.84
C GLN A 128 16.14 -2.62 -16.99
N VAL A 129 16.93 -1.55 -17.02
CA VAL A 129 18.40 -1.64 -17.16
C VAL A 129 19.02 -2.39 -15.97
N ARG A 130 18.50 -2.17 -14.74
CA ARG A 130 18.94 -2.95 -13.57
C ARG A 130 18.62 -4.43 -13.71
N HIS A 131 17.45 -4.76 -14.23
CA HIS A 131 17.04 -6.13 -14.46
C HIS A 131 17.91 -6.81 -15.51
N GLU A 132 18.13 -6.17 -16.66
CA GLU A 132 19.01 -6.66 -17.73
C GLU A 132 20.46 -6.83 -17.24
N PHE A 133 20.97 -5.89 -16.45
CA PHE A 133 22.31 -6.01 -15.85
C PHE A 133 22.39 -7.18 -14.88
N GLN A 134 21.36 -7.39 -14.06
CA GLN A 134 21.32 -8.50 -13.13
C GLN A 134 21.23 -9.85 -13.87
N GLU A 135 20.42 -9.95 -14.92
CA GLU A 135 20.33 -11.14 -15.76
C GLU A 135 21.65 -11.46 -16.47
N THR A 136 22.32 -10.46 -17.07
CA THR A 136 23.63 -10.67 -17.71
C THR A 136 24.69 -11.08 -16.70
N LYS A 137 24.69 -10.49 -15.50
CA LYS A 137 25.54 -10.90 -14.40
C LYS A 137 25.27 -12.36 -13.99
N ASP A 138 24.01 -12.75 -13.86
CA ASP A 138 23.65 -14.12 -13.48
C ASP A 138 24.03 -15.11 -14.57
N GLN A 139 23.83 -14.78 -15.85
CA GLN A 139 24.30 -15.56 -16.99
C GLN A 139 25.82 -15.78 -16.94
N LEU A 140 26.61 -14.70 -16.85
CA LEU A 140 28.07 -14.80 -16.76
C LEU A 140 28.53 -15.59 -15.53
N THR A 141 27.81 -15.48 -14.41
CA THR A 141 28.10 -16.25 -13.19
C THR A 141 27.85 -17.74 -13.43
N THR A 142 26.75 -18.11 -14.09
CA THR A 142 26.48 -19.51 -14.45
C THR A 142 27.51 -20.07 -15.44
N GLU A 143 27.91 -19.29 -16.44
CA GLU A 143 28.96 -19.68 -17.38
C GLU A 143 30.29 -19.89 -16.66
N ASN A 144 30.64 -19.00 -15.72
CA ASN A 144 31.86 -19.14 -14.93
C ASN A 144 31.85 -20.43 -14.10
N ILE A 145 30.73 -20.75 -13.44
CA ILE A 145 30.57 -22.01 -12.69
C ILE A 145 30.75 -23.22 -13.61
N ILE A 146 30.19 -23.20 -14.82
CA ILE A 146 30.35 -24.28 -15.81
C ILE A 146 31.81 -24.40 -16.25
N LEU A 147 32.49 -23.28 -16.52
CA LEU A 147 33.90 -23.27 -16.90
C LEU A 147 34.81 -23.79 -15.78
N VAL A 148 34.54 -23.43 -14.52
CA VAL A 148 35.22 -24.00 -13.34
C VAL A 148 35.01 -25.51 -13.27
N GLY A 149 33.78 -25.99 -13.52
CA GLY A 149 33.51 -27.43 -13.60
C GLY A 149 34.28 -28.14 -14.72
N LYS A 150 34.37 -27.52 -15.91
CA LYS A 150 35.18 -28.04 -17.03
C LYS A 150 36.67 -28.05 -16.71
N LEU A 151 37.17 -27.03 -16.00
CA LEU A 151 38.57 -26.94 -15.58
C LEU A 151 38.91 -28.07 -14.60
N ALA A 152 38.04 -28.31 -13.60
CA ALA A 152 38.23 -29.41 -12.64
C ALA A 152 38.26 -30.78 -13.34
N ALA A 153 37.38 -31.01 -14.33
CA ALA A 153 37.40 -32.24 -15.13
C ALA A 153 38.69 -32.37 -15.97
N LEU A 154 39.21 -31.25 -16.49
CA LEU A 154 40.48 -31.23 -17.22
C LEU A 154 41.67 -31.54 -16.29
N GLU A 155 41.67 -31.00 -15.07
CA GLU A 155 42.69 -31.28 -14.05
C GLU A 155 42.65 -32.76 -13.61
N GLU A 156 41.47 -33.33 -13.44
CA GLU A 156 41.30 -34.76 -13.13
C GLU A 156 41.83 -35.63 -14.28
N PHE A 157 41.50 -35.30 -15.53
CA PHE A 157 42.03 -35.99 -16.70
C PHE A 157 43.57 -35.89 -16.78
N ARG A 158 44.13 -34.71 -16.49
CA ARG A 158 45.58 -34.49 -16.46
C ARG A 158 46.24 -35.38 -15.40
N LEU A 159 45.67 -35.46 -14.19
CA LEU A 159 46.16 -36.31 -13.12
C LEU A 159 46.10 -37.80 -13.49
N GLN A 160 44.96 -38.26 -14.04
CA GLN A 160 44.81 -39.64 -14.51
C GLN A 160 45.84 -40.02 -15.58
N LYS A 161 46.13 -39.08 -16.50
CA LYS A 161 47.18 -39.28 -17.51
C LYS A 161 48.56 -39.44 -16.87
N GLU A 162 48.90 -38.61 -15.88
CA GLU A 162 50.17 -38.71 -15.16
C GLU A 162 50.31 -40.03 -14.41
N GLU A 163 49.29 -40.43 -13.65
CA GLU A 163 49.29 -41.72 -12.95
C GLU A 163 49.44 -42.89 -13.91
N LEU A 164 48.82 -42.81 -15.10
CA LEU A 164 48.95 -43.85 -16.11
C LEU A 164 50.36 -43.87 -16.71
N MET A 165 50.95 -42.71 -17.01
CA MET A 165 52.33 -42.62 -17.48
C MET A 165 53.33 -43.18 -16.45
N GLU A 166 53.15 -42.88 -15.16
CA GLU A 166 53.99 -43.43 -14.09
C GLU A 166 53.89 -44.96 -14.02
N LYS A 167 52.66 -45.51 -14.13
CA LYS A 167 52.46 -46.97 -14.22
C LYS A 167 53.17 -47.56 -15.44
N PHE A 168 53.07 -46.93 -16.61
CA PHE A 168 53.80 -47.38 -17.80
C PHE A 168 55.32 -47.36 -17.60
N MET A 169 55.88 -46.28 -17.05
CA MET A 169 57.31 -46.19 -16.76
C MET A 169 57.76 -47.29 -15.79
N SER A 170 56.99 -47.55 -14.73
CA SER A 170 57.32 -48.61 -13.77
C SER A 170 57.25 -50.02 -14.38
N LEU A 171 56.32 -50.26 -15.32
CA LEU A 171 56.23 -51.52 -16.06
C LEU A 171 57.39 -51.68 -17.04
N GLU A 172 57.77 -50.60 -17.75
CA GLU A 172 58.96 -50.59 -18.61
C GLU A 172 60.22 -50.89 -17.81
N ASP A 173 60.41 -50.26 -16.64
CA ASP A 173 61.54 -50.53 -15.74
C ASP A 173 61.54 -51.97 -15.22
N GLN A 174 60.37 -52.57 -14.96
CA GLN A 174 60.27 -53.98 -14.58
C GLN A 174 60.65 -54.90 -15.74
N LEU A 175 60.18 -54.59 -16.96
CA LEU A 175 60.47 -55.36 -18.15
C LEU A 175 61.97 -55.31 -18.49
N LEU A 176 62.60 -54.14 -18.40
CA LEU A 176 64.05 -53.99 -18.56
C LEU A 176 64.82 -54.78 -17.50
N ARG A 177 64.39 -54.76 -16.24
CA ARG A 177 65.00 -55.58 -15.18
C ARG A 177 64.88 -57.07 -15.48
N GLN A 178 63.71 -57.55 -15.88
CA GLN A 178 63.51 -58.94 -16.27
C GLN A 178 64.37 -59.32 -17.47
N GLU A 179 64.48 -58.45 -18.48
CA GLU A 179 65.33 -58.70 -19.64
C GLU A 179 66.81 -58.82 -19.24
N MET A 180 67.30 -57.94 -18.35
CA MET A 180 68.65 -58.02 -17.81
C MET A 180 68.87 -59.31 -16.99
N GLU A 181 67.95 -59.65 -16.08
CA GLU A 181 68.01 -60.87 -15.29
C GLU A 181 68.00 -62.13 -16.18
N HIS A 182 67.19 -62.16 -17.24
CA HIS A 182 67.17 -63.24 -18.20
C HIS A 182 68.47 -63.33 -19.01
N LYS A 183 69.02 -62.20 -19.48
CA LYS A 183 70.34 -62.17 -20.15
C LYS A 183 71.44 -62.71 -19.25
N ASP A 184 71.47 -62.28 -17.98
CA ASP A 184 72.43 -62.78 -16.99
C ASP A 184 72.23 -64.27 -16.72
N HIS A 185 70.98 -64.74 -16.64
CA HIS A 185 70.68 -66.15 -16.45
C HIS A 185 71.17 -67.00 -17.62
N VAL A 186 70.90 -66.57 -18.86
CA VAL A 186 71.39 -67.24 -20.07
C VAL A 186 72.91 -67.24 -20.10
N TYR A 187 73.56 -66.11 -19.86
CA TYR A 187 75.02 -66.02 -19.80
C TYR A 187 75.61 -66.97 -18.74
N ASN A 188 75.01 -67.04 -17.55
CA ASN A 188 75.45 -67.95 -16.49
C ASN A 188 75.26 -69.42 -16.88
N LEU A 189 74.15 -69.77 -17.54
CA LEU A 189 73.90 -71.11 -18.05
C LEU A 189 74.89 -71.49 -19.16
N GLU A 190 75.17 -70.58 -20.09
CA GLU A 190 76.17 -70.78 -21.14
C GLU A 190 77.56 -70.96 -20.55
N LYS A 191 77.97 -70.08 -19.63
CA LYS A 191 79.23 -70.19 -18.89
C LYS A 191 79.33 -71.53 -18.16
N LYS A 192 78.27 -71.94 -17.46
CA LYS A 192 78.23 -73.23 -16.77
C LYS A 192 78.32 -74.40 -17.75
N SER A 193 77.58 -74.36 -18.85
CA SER A 193 77.65 -75.39 -19.90
C SER A 193 79.04 -75.49 -20.53
N VAL A 194 79.70 -74.36 -20.79
CA VAL A 194 81.08 -74.33 -21.30
C VAL A 194 82.02 -74.94 -20.27
N LEU A 195 81.95 -74.54 -19.00
CA LEU A 195 82.77 -75.09 -17.93
C LEU A 195 82.53 -76.59 -17.72
N ASP A 196 81.27 -77.05 -17.78
CA ASP A 196 80.91 -78.46 -17.64
C ASP A 196 81.38 -79.28 -18.85
N LYS A 197 81.28 -78.75 -20.08
CA LYS A 197 81.86 -79.37 -21.28
C LYS A 197 83.38 -79.48 -21.17
N ASP A 198 84.04 -78.44 -20.65
CA ASP A 198 85.49 -78.42 -20.50
C ASP A 198 85.95 -79.37 -19.37
N ARG A 199 85.23 -79.40 -18.25
CA ARG A 199 85.38 -80.39 -17.19
C ARG A 199 85.19 -81.80 -17.73
N LEU A 200 84.13 -82.05 -18.50
CA LEU A 200 83.85 -83.35 -19.11
C LEU A 200 84.95 -83.73 -20.11
N ARG A 201 85.44 -82.80 -20.94
CA ARG A 201 86.60 -83.04 -21.81
C ARG A 201 87.83 -83.41 -21.01
N LYS A 202 88.15 -82.68 -19.94
CA LYS A 202 89.26 -83.01 -19.03
C LYS A 202 89.07 -84.39 -18.40
N GLU A 203 87.87 -84.71 -17.94
CA GLU A 203 87.53 -86.02 -17.38
C GLU A 203 87.61 -87.13 -18.43
N ILE A 204 87.15 -86.90 -19.67
CA ILE A 204 87.29 -87.82 -20.79
C ILE A 204 88.76 -88.00 -21.13
N ILE A 205 89.58 -86.95 -21.22
CA ILE A 205 91.02 -87.06 -21.47
C ILE A 205 91.69 -87.84 -20.34
N GLN A 206 91.35 -87.55 -19.08
CA GLN A 206 91.85 -88.29 -17.92
C GLN A 206 91.41 -89.76 -17.95
N ARG A 207 90.14 -90.04 -18.25
CA ARG A 207 89.62 -91.41 -18.39
C ARG A 207 90.21 -92.11 -19.59
N VAL A 208 90.44 -91.44 -20.72
CA VAL A 208 91.10 -91.99 -21.91
C VAL A 208 92.57 -92.26 -21.61
N ASN A 209 93.25 -91.39 -20.86
CA ASN A 209 94.61 -91.64 -20.39
C ASN A 209 94.65 -92.80 -19.41
N LEU A 210 93.72 -92.86 -18.45
CA LEU A 210 93.56 -93.95 -17.51
C LEU A 210 93.24 -95.25 -18.26
N VAL A 211 92.30 -95.23 -19.19
CA VAL A 211 91.92 -96.32 -20.08
C VAL A 211 93.07 -96.66 -21.00
N ALA A 212 93.92 -95.75 -21.46
CA ALA A 212 95.11 -96.07 -22.23
C ALA A 212 96.17 -96.74 -21.33
N THR A 213 96.32 -96.32 -20.08
CA THR A 213 97.20 -97.00 -19.10
C THR A 213 96.63 -98.36 -18.67
N GLU A 214 95.33 -98.46 -18.52
CA GLU A 214 94.60 -99.68 -18.16
C GLU A 214 94.45 -100.61 -19.37
N PHE A 215 94.33 -100.13 -20.61
CA PHE A 215 94.44 -100.93 -21.83
C PHE A 215 95.88 -101.38 -22.05
N ARG A 216 96.89 -100.58 -21.73
CA ARG A 216 98.28 -101.09 -21.70
C ARG A 216 98.42 -102.18 -20.63
N LYS A 217 97.84 -102.02 -19.43
CA LYS A 217 97.83 -103.05 -18.36
C LYS A 217 96.96 -104.28 -18.67
N VAL A 218 95.79 -104.12 -19.27
CA VAL A 218 94.78 -105.17 -19.57
C VAL A 218 95.10 -105.86 -20.89
N ALA A 219 95.69 -105.17 -21.87
CA ALA A 219 96.37 -105.82 -23.00
C ALA A 219 97.60 -106.61 -22.51
N THR A 220 98.20 -106.23 -21.38
CA THR A 220 99.21 -107.04 -20.68
C THR A 220 98.58 -108.16 -19.83
N ASN A 221 97.34 -108.02 -19.35
CA ASN A 221 96.66 -108.95 -18.41
C ASN A 221 95.32 -109.55 -18.94
N GLN A 222 95.26 -109.83 -20.23
CA GLN A 222 94.22 -110.63 -20.89
C GLN A 222 92.83 -109.98 -21.11
N MET A 223 92.56 -109.83 -22.41
CA MET A 223 91.26 -109.77 -23.08
C MET A 223 90.31 -110.90 -22.62
N TRP A 224 89.04 -110.53 -22.38
CA TRP A 224 87.82 -111.37 -22.47
C TRP A 224 86.93 -111.45 -21.21
N GLU A 225 87.34 -110.95 -20.04
CA GLU A 225 86.39 -110.83 -18.90
C GLU A 225 85.65 -109.47 -18.84
N THR A 226 86.22 -108.42 -19.45
CA THR A 226 85.70 -107.03 -19.38
C THR A 226 84.42 -106.82 -20.19
N THR A 227 84.27 -107.53 -21.31
CA THR A 227 83.10 -107.45 -22.20
C THR A 227 81.85 -108.04 -21.55
N HIS A 228 82.01 -109.09 -20.74
CA HIS A 228 80.89 -109.77 -20.10
C HIS A 228 80.30 -108.98 -18.91
N ARG A 229 81.12 -108.20 -18.20
CA ARG A 229 80.67 -107.36 -17.07
C ARG A 229 79.95 -106.09 -17.54
N ALA A 230 80.43 -105.45 -18.61
CA ALA A 230 79.84 -104.23 -19.18
C ALA A 230 78.39 -104.43 -19.67
N ILE A 231 78.06 -105.60 -20.23
CA ILE A 231 76.71 -105.91 -20.71
C ILE A 231 75.71 -105.97 -19.54
N LYS A 232 76.08 -106.56 -18.40
CA LYS A 232 75.21 -106.67 -17.22
C LYS A 232 74.97 -105.30 -16.56
N GLU A 233 76.00 -104.47 -16.44
CA GLU A 233 75.87 -103.13 -15.85
C GLU A 233 75.03 -102.19 -16.73
N ASN A 234 75.17 -102.25 -18.06
CA ASN A 234 74.39 -101.46 -19.00
C ASN A 234 72.88 -101.77 -18.87
N SER A 235 72.52 -103.05 -18.82
CA SER A 235 71.14 -103.50 -18.57
C SER A 235 70.57 -102.94 -17.27
N THR A 236 71.38 -102.82 -16.22
CA THR A 236 70.92 -102.36 -14.91
C THR A 236 70.71 -100.83 -14.91
N VAL A 237 71.54 -100.10 -15.63
CA VAL A 237 71.42 -98.64 -15.81
C VAL A 237 70.22 -98.29 -16.68
N THR A 238 69.99 -99.01 -17.78
CA THR A 238 68.80 -98.81 -18.64
C THR A 238 67.51 -98.98 -17.83
N LEU A 239 67.44 -99.99 -16.96
CA LEU A 239 66.27 -100.23 -16.12
C LEU A 239 66.04 -99.11 -15.10
N LYS A 240 67.10 -98.57 -14.50
CA LYS A 240 67.00 -97.42 -13.59
C LYS A 240 66.61 -96.13 -14.32
N LEU A 241 67.14 -95.90 -15.52
CA LEU A 241 66.80 -94.74 -16.35
C LEU A 241 65.32 -94.77 -16.76
N ALA A 242 64.80 -95.95 -17.12
CA ALA A 242 63.37 -96.13 -17.40
C ALA A 242 62.50 -95.78 -16.19
N LYS A 243 62.87 -96.23 -14.98
CA LYS A 243 62.15 -95.87 -13.73
C LYS A 243 62.17 -94.37 -13.45
N VAL A 244 63.31 -93.71 -13.63
CA VAL A 244 63.42 -92.25 -13.42
C VAL A 244 62.61 -91.48 -14.45
N SER A 245 62.63 -91.91 -15.72
CA SER A 245 61.81 -91.30 -16.78
C SER A 245 60.31 -91.43 -16.48
N GLN A 246 59.87 -92.61 -16.01
CA GLN A 246 58.48 -92.83 -15.61
C GLN A 246 58.06 -91.93 -14.44
N GLN A 247 58.91 -91.79 -13.41
CA GLN A 247 58.66 -90.89 -12.28
C GLN A 247 58.63 -89.41 -12.71
N GLY A 248 59.51 -89.00 -13.61
CA GLY A 248 59.51 -87.64 -14.18
C GLY A 248 58.21 -87.33 -14.93
N MET A 249 57.66 -88.31 -15.65
CA MET A 249 56.40 -88.14 -16.37
C MET A 249 55.19 -88.03 -15.42
N GLN A 250 55.19 -88.78 -14.30
CA GLN A 250 54.16 -88.66 -13.25
C GLN A 250 54.20 -87.28 -12.59
N LEU A 251 55.38 -86.78 -12.20
CA LEU A 251 55.53 -85.45 -11.61
C LEU A 251 55.09 -84.33 -12.57
N LEU A 252 55.35 -84.49 -13.88
CA LEU A 252 54.88 -83.54 -14.89
C LEU A 252 53.35 -83.49 -14.95
N GLN A 253 52.71 -84.66 -14.90
CA GLN A 253 51.26 -84.77 -14.91
C GLN A 253 50.63 -84.16 -13.65
N GLU A 254 51.20 -84.41 -12.46
CA GLU A 254 50.78 -83.77 -11.21
C GLU A 254 50.95 -82.24 -11.28
N ASN A 255 52.06 -81.76 -11.84
CA ASN A 255 52.31 -80.32 -11.98
C ASN A 255 51.27 -79.64 -12.89
N GLU A 256 50.90 -80.26 -14.01
CA GLU A 256 49.84 -79.76 -14.88
C GLU A 256 48.47 -79.74 -14.19
N GLN A 257 48.15 -80.78 -13.39
CA GLN A 257 46.92 -80.78 -12.58
C GLN A 257 46.92 -79.67 -11.52
N LEU A 258 48.06 -79.43 -10.85
CA LEU A 258 48.21 -78.35 -9.87
C LEU A 258 48.11 -76.96 -10.51
N LYS A 259 48.66 -76.76 -11.71
CA LYS A 259 48.46 -75.51 -12.46
C LYS A 259 46.98 -75.31 -12.81
N GLY A 260 46.29 -76.37 -13.25
CA GLY A 260 44.86 -76.32 -13.53
C GLY A 260 44.05 -75.87 -12.32
N SER A 261 44.27 -76.49 -11.15
CA SER A 261 43.59 -76.12 -9.91
C SER A 261 43.97 -74.72 -9.42
N GLN A 262 45.22 -74.29 -9.59
CA GLN A 262 45.64 -72.92 -9.31
C GLN A 262 44.92 -71.90 -10.20
N CYS A 263 44.77 -72.16 -11.49
CA CYS A 263 44.03 -71.31 -12.41
C CYS A 263 42.54 -71.21 -12.03
N GLU A 264 41.91 -72.32 -11.63
CA GLU A 264 40.52 -72.32 -11.14
C GLU A 264 40.36 -71.49 -9.86
N LEU A 265 41.26 -71.66 -8.90
CA LEU A 265 41.25 -70.89 -7.66
C LEU A 265 41.45 -69.38 -7.93
N HIS A 266 42.30 -69.03 -8.88
CA HIS A 266 42.51 -67.63 -9.28
C HIS A 266 41.23 -67.01 -9.87
N LYS A 267 40.52 -67.74 -10.73
CA LYS A 267 39.21 -67.30 -11.28
C LYS A 267 38.17 -67.10 -10.19
N GLN A 268 38.13 -67.99 -9.19
CA GLN A 268 37.21 -67.86 -8.06
C GLN A 268 37.54 -66.63 -7.20
N LEU A 269 38.82 -66.36 -6.95
CA LEU A 269 39.25 -65.15 -6.23
C LEU A 269 38.85 -63.87 -6.96
N GLU A 270 39.10 -63.81 -8.27
CA GLU A 270 38.72 -62.65 -9.10
C GLU A 270 37.19 -62.42 -9.07
N MET A 271 36.40 -63.49 -9.17
CA MET A 271 34.94 -63.41 -9.06
C MET A 271 34.49 -62.88 -7.69
N MET A 272 35.07 -63.37 -6.60
CA MET A 272 34.76 -62.90 -5.24
C MET A 272 35.15 -61.43 -5.04
N GLU A 273 36.32 -61.01 -5.54
CA GLU A 273 36.75 -59.61 -5.46
C GLU A 273 35.81 -58.68 -6.24
N ASN A 274 35.37 -59.11 -7.42
CA ASN A 274 34.41 -58.36 -8.23
C ASN A 274 33.06 -58.23 -7.53
N ILE A 275 32.57 -59.30 -6.89
CA ILE A 275 31.34 -59.26 -6.07
C ILE A 275 31.50 -58.30 -4.89
N GLN A 276 32.64 -58.35 -4.19
CA GLN A 276 32.92 -57.45 -3.07
C GLN A 276 32.95 -55.98 -3.51
N LYS A 277 33.60 -55.66 -4.63
CA LYS A 277 33.62 -54.31 -5.22
C LYS A 277 32.22 -53.83 -5.58
N ALA A 278 31.39 -54.70 -6.18
CA ALA A 278 30.00 -54.38 -6.50
C ALA A 278 29.17 -54.11 -5.23
N MET A 279 29.30 -54.95 -4.19
CA MET A 279 28.62 -54.75 -2.91
C MET A 279 29.06 -53.45 -2.23
N ALA A 280 30.35 -53.12 -2.24
CA ALA A 280 30.85 -51.86 -1.67
C ALA A 280 30.28 -50.63 -2.40
N ARG A 281 30.18 -50.68 -3.74
CA ARG A 281 29.55 -49.62 -4.54
C ARG A 281 28.06 -49.47 -4.20
N SER A 282 27.33 -50.58 -4.10
CA SER A 282 25.91 -50.58 -3.72
C SER A 282 25.69 -50.06 -2.31
N SER A 283 26.51 -50.51 -1.34
CA SER A 283 26.46 -50.05 0.05
C SER A 283 26.69 -48.54 0.15
N ARG A 284 27.70 -48.01 -0.56
CA ARG A 284 27.94 -46.56 -0.66
C ARG A 284 26.75 -45.81 -1.26
N GLY A 285 26.09 -46.38 -2.27
CA GLY A 285 24.86 -45.83 -2.85
C GLY A 285 23.72 -45.77 -1.84
N HIS A 286 23.46 -46.88 -1.14
CA HIS A 286 22.45 -46.94 -0.08
C HIS A 286 22.74 -45.94 1.04
N GLN A 287 24.00 -45.80 1.46
CA GLN A 287 24.37 -44.84 2.50
C GLN A 287 24.15 -43.38 2.08
N LYS A 288 24.42 -43.03 0.82
CA LYS A 288 24.06 -41.71 0.27
C LYS A 288 22.55 -41.48 0.29
N ILE A 289 21.76 -42.48 -0.10
CA ILE A 289 20.28 -42.39 -0.06
C ILE A 289 19.79 -42.22 1.37
N ILE A 290 20.34 -42.98 2.33
CA ILE A 290 19.99 -42.85 3.75
C ILE A 290 20.29 -41.44 4.25
N LEU A 291 21.45 -40.87 3.92
CA LEU A 291 21.80 -39.49 4.31
C LEU A 291 20.82 -38.48 3.70
N LEU A 292 20.48 -38.62 2.41
CA LEU A 292 19.52 -37.75 1.74
C LEU A 292 18.13 -37.83 2.38
N LEU A 293 17.64 -39.04 2.65
CA LEU A 293 16.34 -39.26 3.30
C LEU A 293 16.35 -38.73 4.75
N THR A 294 17.45 -38.91 5.48
CA THR A 294 17.61 -38.38 6.84
C THR A 294 17.53 -36.86 6.83
N GLU A 295 18.19 -36.20 5.88
CA GLU A 295 18.16 -34.75 5.73
C GLU A 295 16.76 -34.26 5.36
N LYS A 296 16.07 -34.94 4.44
CA LYS A 296 14.68 -34.63 4.10
C LYS A 296 13.75 -34.76 5.30
N CYS A 297 13.92 -35.80 6.12
CA CYS A 297 13.16 -35.94 7.37
C CYS A 297 13.44 -34.79 8.34
N ARG A 298 14.70 -34.32 8.44
CA ARG A 298 15.09 -33.18 9.28
C ARG A 298 14.42 -31.88 8.79
N GLU A 299 14.45 -31.62 7.49
CA GLU A 299 13.76 -30.47 6.86
C GLU A 299 12.25 -30.50 7.15
N HIS A 300 11.60 -31.66 6.95
CA HIS A 300 10.18 -31.82 7.24
C HIS A 300 9.83 -31.60 8.72
N GLN A 301 10.67 -32.08 9.64
CA GLN A 301 10.50 -31.83 11.07
C GLN A 301 10.62 -30.33 11.38
N GLN A 302 11.62 -29.65 10.84
CA GLN A 302 11.78 -28.20 11.00
C GLN A 302 10.54 -27.44 10.48
N GLY A 303 10.11 -27.71 9.25
CA GLY A 303 8.89 -27.09 8.71
C GLY A 303 7.64 -27.38 9.54
N THR A 304 7.52 -28.59 10.12
CA THR A 304 6.41 -28.92 11.02
C THR A 304 6.48 -28.13 12.33
N THR A 305 7.67 -27.93 12.90
CA THR A 305 7.84 -27.11 14.10
C THR A 305 7.55 -25.63 13.85
N GLU A 306 7.96 -25.09 12.70
CA GLU A 306 7.67 -23.73 12.29
C GLU A 306 6.17 -23.53 12.05
N ALA A 307 5.51 -24.46 11.35
CA ALA A 307 4.06 -24.43 11.14
C ALA A 307 3.29 -24.45 12.47
N LYS A 308 3.73 -25.26 13.45
CA LYS A 308 3.15 -25.25 14.81
C LYS A 308 3.34 -23.91 15.51
N ARG A 309 4.54 -23.32 15.42
CA ARG A 309 4.83 -22.00 16.01
C ARG A 309 3.97 -20.90 15.39
N LEU A 310 3.84 -20.89 14.06
CA LEU A 310 2.96 -19.96 13.36
C LEU A 310 1.48 -20.19 13.72
N GLY A 311 1.06 -21.44 13.89
CA GLY A 311 -0.28 -21.78 14.36
C GLY A 311 -0.61 -21.20 15.73
N LEU A 312 0.34 -21.26 16.67
CA LEU A 312 0.19 -20.64 17.99
C LEU A 312 0.09 -19.11 17.90
N LEU A 313 0.97 -18.47 17.12
CA LEU A 313 0.93 -17.02 16.92
C LEU A 313 -0.38 -16.55 16.27
N LEU A 314 -0.88 -17.29 15.28
CA LEU A 314 -2.18 -17.01 14.66
C LEU A 314 -3.33 -17.17 15.65
N HIS A 315 -3.26 -18.15 16.55
CA HIS A 315 -4.26 -18.33 17.60
C HIS A 315 -4.27 -17.15 18.57
N GLU A 316 -3.10 -16.73 19.06
CA GLU A 316 -2.93 -15.57 19.94
C GLU A 316 -3.44 -14.28 19.28
N LEU A 317 -3.08 -14.06 18.01
CA LEU A 317 -3.54 -12.90 17.25
C LEU A 317 -5.06 -12.90 17.07
N LYS A 318 -5.66 -14.06 16.78
CA LYS A 318 -7.12 -14.21 16.66
C LYS A 318 -7.83 -13.92 17.99
N GLN A 319 -7.25 -14.37 19.11
CA GLN A 319 -7.80 -14.07 20.42
C GLN A 319 -7.73 -12.57 20.74
N SER A 320 -6.61 -11.93 20.46
CA SER A 320 -6.45 -10.47 20.61
C SER A 320 -7.44 -9.69 19.73
N PHE A 321 -7.65 -10.12 18.49
CA PHE A 321 -8.63 -9.52 17.59
C PHE A 321 -10.05 -9.63 18.14
N LEU A 322 -10.45 -10.80 18.64
CA LEU A 322 -11.77 -10.99 19.25
C LEU A 322 -11.94 -10.11 20.49
N GLN A 323 -10.90 -9.98 21.32
CA GLN A 323 -10.94 -9.09 22.48
C GLN A 323 -11.14 -7.63 22.04
N LEU A 324 -10.35 -7.14 21.08
CA LEU A 324 -10.49 -5.79 20.52
C LEU A 324 -11.87 -5.55 19.91
N GLN A 325 -12.45 -6.57 19.28
CA GLN A 325 -13.81 -6.48 18.72
C GLN A 325 -14.85 -6.32 19.83
N MET A 326 -14.74 -7.09 20.92
CA MET A 326 -15.61 -6.95 22.09
C MET A 326 -15.47 -5.56 22.71
N ASP A 327 -14.24 -5.09 22.92
CA ASP A 327 -13.97 -3.77 23.48
C ASP A 327 -14.51 -2.64 22.58
N ASN A 328 -14.40 -2.78 21.26
CA ASN A 328 -15.00 -1.81 20.33
C ASN A 328 -16.53 -1.80 20.42
N GLN A 329 -17.16 -2.97 20.62
CA GLN A 329 -18.61 -3.03 20.77
C GLN A 329 -19.06 -2.38 22.07
N THR A 330 -18.37 -2.65 23.19
CA THR A 330 -18.69 -2.02 24.47
C THR A 330 -18.51 -0.49 24.43
N LEU A 331 -17.45 0.00 23.78
CA LEU A 331 -17.24 1.44 23.58
C LEU A 331 -18.32 2.07 22.70
N ARG A 332 -18.81 1.36 21.67
CA ARG A 332 -19.95 1.82 20.85
C ARG A 332 -21.23 1.92 21.66
N ASP A 333 -21.52 0.90 22.47
CA ASP A 333 -22.71 0.89 23.32
C ASP A 333 -22.64 2.02 24.35
N GLN A 334 -21.47 2.27 24.96
CA GLN A 334 -21.24 3.41 25.86
C GLN A 334 -21.43 4.76 25.14
N ARG A 335 -20.89 4.92 23.94
CA ARG A 335 -21.09 6.12 23.12
C ARG A 335 -22.58 6.35 22.86
N ASP A 336 -23.31 5.30 22.49
CA ASP A 336 -24.74 5.42 22.17
C ASP A 336 -25.56 5.79 23.40
N GLN A 337 -25.22 5.25 24.59
CA GLN A 337 -25.80 5.68 25.86
C GLN A 337 -25.53 7.16 26.16
N LEU A 338 -24.29 7.64 25.95
CA LEU A 338 -23.96 9.05 26.16
C LEU A 338 -24.69 9.98 25.17
N ILE A 339 -24.84 9.56 23.90
CA ILE A 339 -25.63 10.30 22.91
C ILE A 339 -27.10 10.39 23.36
N GLN A 340 -27.66 9.30 23.88
CA GLN A 340 -29.03 9.30 24.38
C GLN A 340 -29.18 10.24 25.59
N GLN A 341 -28.24 10.22 26.53
CA GLN A 341 -28.23 11.15 27.68
C GLN A 341 -28.11 12.61 27.24
N LEU A 342 -27.24 12.91 26.28
CA LEU A 342 -27.09 14.26 25.72
C LEU A 342 -28.40 14.72 25.06
N GLY A 343 -29.06 13.83 24.31
CA GLY A 343 -30.35 14.11 23.69
C GLY A 343 -31.45 14.39 24.72
N GLN A 344 -31.49 13.65 25.82
CA GLN A 344 -32.41 13.90 26.93
C GLN A 344 -32.16 15.26 27.58
N GLN A 345 -30.92 15.57 27.93
CA GLN A 345 -30.58 16.88 28.50
C GLN A 345 -30.89 18.02 27.53
N GLN A 346 -30.67 17.83 26.24
CA GLN A 346 -30.99 18.85 25.25
C GLN A 346 -32.51 19.06 25.11
N ALA A 347 -33.31 18.00 25.21
CA ALA A 347 -34.76 18.11 25.25
C ALA A 347 -35.25 18.81 26.53
N GLU A 348 -34.68 18.51 27.69
CA GLU A 348 -34.97 19.20 28.95
C GLU A 348 -34.61 20.69 28.87
N VAL A 349 -33.43 21.02 28.30
CA VAL A 349 -33.03 22.43 28.08
C VAL A 349 -34.02 23.14 27.17
N GLN A 350 -34.49 22.49 26.09
CA GLN A 350 -35.50 23.07 25.20
C GLN A 350 -36.84 23.28 25.92
N GLN A 351 -37.28 22.33 26.76
CA GLN A 351 -38.50 22.48 27.56
C GLN A 351 -38.38 23.65 28.54
N LEU A 352 -37.29 23.73 29.32
CA LEU A 352 -37.05 24.82 30.26
C LEU A 352 -36.95 26.18 29.54
N GLN A 353 -36.37 26.23 28.35
CA GLN A 353 -36.34 27.45 27.52
C GLN A 353 -37.75 27.86 27.09
N GLN A 354 -38.60 26.91 26.69
CA GLN A 354 -39.99 27.20 26.34
C GLN A 354 -40.75 27.73 27.55
N GLU A 355 -40.68 27.05 28.70
CA GLU A 355 -41.30 27.50 29.96
C GLU A 355 -40.82 28.90 30.36
N LEU A 356 -39.51 29.18 30.25
CA LEU A 356 -38.96 30.51 30.52
C LEU A 356 -39.56 31.57 29.57
N THR A 357 -39.71 31.27 28.28
CA THR A 357 -40.30 32.22 27.33
C THR A 357 -41.79 32.45 27.59
N GLU A 358 -42.52 31.44 28.04
CA GLU A 358 -43.92 31.56 28.43
C GLU A 358 -44.07 32.40 29.70
N GLU A 359 -43.24 32.15 30.71
CA GLU A 359 -43.18 32.96 31.94
C GLU A 359 -42.75 34.41 31.65
N GLN A 360 -41.81 34.64 30.73
CA GLN A 360 -41.43 36.00 30.30
C GLN A 360 -42.61 36.72 29.65
N LYS A 361 -43.33 36.08 28.71
CA LYS A 361 -44.54 36.65 28.10
C LYS A 361 -45.61 36.93 29.14
N PHE A 362 -45.81 36.01 30.08
CA PHE A 362 -46.74 36.21 31.19
C PHE A 362 -46.33 37.43 32.02
N ARG A 363 -45.05 37.53 32.41
CA ARG A 363 -44.52 38.67 33.13
C ARG A 363 -44.72 39.99 32.38
N GLU A 364 -44.46 40.03 31.08
CA GLU A 364 -44.72 41.20 30.24
C GLU A 364 -46.21 41.59 30.25
N THR A 365 -47.12 40.62 30.09
CA THR A 365 -48.57 40.90 30.15
C THR A 365 -49.01 41.41 31.52
N LEU A 366 -48.45 40.85 32.61
CA LEU A 366 -48.72 41.30 33.97
C LEU A 366 -48.17 42.71 34.18
N GLU A 367 -46.94 42.99 33.75
CA GLU A 367 -46.31 44.31 33.83
C GLU A 367 -47.14 45.35 33.05
N MET A 368 -47.60 45.04 31.84
CA MET A 368 -48.52 45.89 31.08
C MET A 368 -49.83 46.15 31.86
N SER A 369 -50.40 45.13 32.49
CA SER A 369 -51.62 45.27 33.29
C SER A 369 -51.40 46.13 34.55
N LEU A 370 -50.25 45.99 35.20
CA LEU A 370 -49.86 46.79 36.37
C LEU A 370 -49.57 48.24 36.00
N VAL A 371 -48.87 48.49 34.89
CA VAL A 371 -48.65 49.85 34.36
C VAL A 371 -50.00 50.49 34.05
N ARG A 372 -50.90 49.77 33.38
CA ARG A 372 -52.25 50.26 33.07
C ARG A 372 -53.06 50.54 34.34
N ALA A 373 -52.97 49.69 35.35
CA ALA A 373 -53.59 49.90 36.66
C ALA A 373 -52.99 51.11 37.39
N THR A 374 -51.67 51.33 37.26
CA THR A 374 -50.96 52.46 37.88
C THR A 374 -51.38 53.78 37.24
N ILE A 375 -51.50 53.82 35.91
CA ILE A 375 -52.04 54.98 35.18
C ILE A 375 -53.48 55.24 35.62
N PHE A 376 -54.33 54.20 35.68
CA PHE A 376 -55.71 54.34 36.14
C PHE A 376 -55.80 54.87 37.58
N LEU A 377 -54.90 54.45 38.47
CA LEU A 377 -54.79 54.96 39.84
C LEU A 377 -54.27 56.41 39.89
N GLN A 378 -53.34 56.77 39.02
CA GLN A 378 -52.90 58.16 38.84
C GLN A 378 -54.05 59.05 38.38
N ASP A 379 -54.85 58.61 37.41
CA ASP A 379 -56.04 59.33 36.94
C ASP A 379 -57.08 59.51 38.06
N ILE A 380 -57.30 58.48 38.90
CA ILE A 380 -58.16 58.56 40.10
C ILE A 380 -57.63 59.58 41.10
N LEU A 381 -56.32 59.62 41.35
CA LEU A 381 -55.70 60.55 42.30
C LEU A 381 -55.64 62.00 41.77
N GLN A 382 -55.46 62.19 40.47
CA GLN A 382 -55.44 63.53 39.85
C GLN A 382 -56.83 64.19 39.90
N MET A 383 -57.90 63.39 39.83
CA MET A 383 -59.29 63.82 40.04
C MET A 383 -59.63 64.18 41.50
N GLN A 384 -58.83 63.79 42.50
CA GLN A 384 -59.03 64.15 43.91
C GLN A 384 -58.46 65.53 44.28
N SER A 385 -57.66 66.16 43.41
CA SER A 385 -57.01 67.45 43.69
C SER A 385 -57.90 68.67 43.42
N GLU A 386 -59.05 68.50 42.78
CA GLU A 386 -60.00 69.59 42.51
C GLU A 386 -61.34 69.27 43.18
N GLU A 387 -61.51 69.63 44.45
CA GLU A 387 -62.67 70.38 44.95
C GLU A 387 -62.65 70.58 46.48
N LYS A 388 -62.86 71.84 46.88
CA LYS A 388 -63.16 72.28 48.24
C LYS A 388 -64.67 72.54 48.35
N ASP A 389 -65.22 72.20 49.51
CA ASP A 389 -66.53 72.57 50.05
C ASP A 389 -67.81 71.97 49.42
N GLY A 390 -68.27 70.89 50.06
CA GLY A 390 -69.54 70.92 50.79
C GLY A 390 -70.84 71.08 50.00
N TYR A 391 -71.22 70.07 49.20
CA TYR A 391 -72.58 69.52 49.10
C TYR A 391 -72.44 68.09 48.54
N PHE A 392 -73.32 67.19 48.98
CA PHE A 392 -73.20 65.73 48.82
C PHE A 392 -73.20 65.31 47.34
N ASP A 393 -72.03 65.21 46.68
CA ASP A 393 -71.95 64.73 45.31
C ASP A 393 -71.90 63.19 45.26
N VAL A 394 -73.10 62.62 45.19
CA VAL A 394 -73.32 61.19 44.96
C VAL A 394 -72.77 60.77 43.59
N VAL A 395 -72.65 61.68 42.61
CA VAL A 395 -72.15 61.37 41.26
C VAL A 395 -70.66 61.12 41.28
N PHE A 396 -69.86 61.96 41.97
CA PHE A 396 -68.44 61.71 42.18
C PHE A 396 -68.18 60.40 42.94
N GLN A 397 -68.93 60.10 44.01
CA GLN A 397 -68.80 58.81 44.69
C GLN A 397 -69.22 57.62 43.82
N LEU A 398 -70.22 57.77 42.94
CA LEU A 398 -70.65 56.71 42.03
C LEU A 398 -69.62 56.48 40.92
N GLN A 399 -69.05 57.54 40.33
CA GLN A 399 -67.97 57.46 39.35
C GLN A 399 -66.69 56.90 39.95
N HIS A 400 -66.31 57.33 41.16
CA HIS A 400 -65.16 56.77 41.88
C HIS A 400 -65.36 55.29 42.21
N LYS A 401 -66.57 54.89 42.63
CA LYS A 401 -66.91 53.49 42.91
C LYS A 401 -66.97 52.64 41.63
N GLU A 402 -67.38 53.20 40.51
CA GLU A 402 -67.38 52.52 39.20
C GLU A 402 -65.96 52.37 38.64
N MET A 403 -65.11 53.40 38.74
CA MET A 403 -63.70 53.29 38.34
C MET A 403 -62.91 52.33 39.24
N LEU A 404 -63.18 52.31 40.55
CA LEU A 404 -62.61 51.30 41.45
C LEU A 404 -63.11 49.89 41.12
N LYS A 405 -64.37 49.73 40.70
CA LYS A 405 -64.87 48.44 40.19
C LYS A 405 -64.22 48.04 38.87
N GLN A 406 -63.96 48.99 37.96
CA GLN A 406 -63.26 48.72 36.70
C GLN A 406 -61.79 48.40 36.91
N LEU A 407 -61.12 49.06 37.87
CA LEU A 407 -59.77 48.72 38.32
C LEU A 407 -59.74 47.31 38.93
N LEU A 408 -60.72 46.98 39.77
CA LEU A 408 -60.86 45.64 40.36
C LEU A 408 -61.15 44.58 39.28
N ALA A 409 -61.91 44.90 38.24
CA ALA A 409 -62.15 44.02 37.09
C ALA A 409 -60.88 43.80 36.24
N LEU A 410 -60.09 44.86 35.99
CA LEU A 410 -58.81 44.75 35.29
C LEU A 410 -57.81 43.89 36.08
N LEU A 411 -57.64 44.16 37.37
CA LEU A 411 -56.73 43.39 38.23
C LEU A 411 -57.21 41.94 38.43
N SER A 412 -58.52 41.69 38.55
CA SER A 412 -59.05 40.32 38.63
C SER A 412 -58.88 39.55 37.32
N SER A 413 -59.02 40.19 36.16
CA SER A 413 -58.73 39.55 34.86
C SER A 413 -57.24 39.20 34.69
N ALA A 414 -56.32 40.01 35.23
CA ALA A 414 -54.89 39.74 35.21
C ALA A 414 -54.49 38.61 36.19
N MET A 415 -55.19 38.46 37.32
CA MET A 415 -54.93 37.37 38.28
C MET A 415 -55.46 36.00 37.83
N VAL A 416 -56.49 35.95 36.99
CA VAL A 416 -57.04 34.69 36.43
C VAL A 416 -56.12 34.07 35.36
N LEU A 417 -55.19 34.84 34.80
CA LEU A 417 -54.24 34.38 33.79
C LEU A 417 -53.05 33.57 34.35
N ARG A 418 -52.95 33.37 35.66
CA ARG A 418 -51.93 32.47 36.24
C ARG A 418 -52.34 31.01 35.97
N PRO A 419 -51.61 30.22 35.16
CA PRO A 419 -51.76 28.78 35.20
C PRO A 419 -51.25 28.31 36.56
N GLN A 420 -52.01 27.49 37.28
CA GLN A 420 -51.46 26.81 38.43
C GLN A 420 -50.31 25.93 37.94
N THR A 421 -49.11 26.23 38.41
CA THR A 421 -47.91 25.42 38.26
C THR A 421 -48.21 24.00 38.72
N THR A 422 -48.52 23.11 37.78
CA THR A 422 -48.50 21.68 38.01
C THR A 422 -47.05 21.28 38.18
N VAL A 423 -46.69 21.02 39.44
CA VAL A 423 -45.46 20.34 39.86
C VAL A 423 -45.32 19.07 39.01
N CYS A 424 -44.42 19.09 38.04
CA CYS A 424 -44.00 17.89 37.34
C CYS A 424 -43.05 17.14 38.29
N SER A 425 -43.52 16.04 38.86
CA SER A 425 -42.75 15.16 39.72
C SER A 425 -41.61 14.52 38.94
N VAL A 426 -40.39 15.03 39.08
CA VAL A 426 -39.19 14.35 38.61
C VAL A 426 -38.73 13.41 39.71
N GLN A 427 -38.92 12.11 39.46
CA GLN A 427 -38.42 11.01 40.28
C GLN A 427 -36.89 11.04 40.35
N GLU A 428 -36.35 10.86 41.55
CA GLU A 428 -34.95 10.48 41.78
C GLU A 428 -34.58 9.23 40.94
N PRO A 429 -33.46 9.24 40.20
CA PRO A 429 -32.86 8.01 39.73
C PRO A 429 -31.99 7.42 40.84
N GLN A 430 -32.42 6.28 41.39
CA GLN A 430 -31.56 5.43 42.22
C GLN A 430 -30.36 4.87 41.43
N PRO A 431 -29.23 4.60 42.11
CA PRO A 431 -28.02 4.06 41.48
C PRO A 431 -28.11 2.54 41.33
N GLY A 432 -28.27 2.07 40.10
CA GLY A 432 -28.25 0.65 39.75
C GLY A 432 -27.01 0.29 38.94
N GLY A 433 -25.92 -0.08 39.60
CA GLY A 433 -24.92 -0.94 38.98
C GLY A 433 -25.43 -2.39 38.93
N PRO A 434 -24.89 -3.20 38.01
CA PRO A 434 -24.63 -4.58 38.37
C PRO A 434 -23.17 -4.96 38.10
N SER A 435 -22.61 -5.61 39.13
CA SER A 435 -21.43 -6.45 39.12
C SER A 435 -21.63 -7.68 38.24
N LYS A 436 -20.58 -8.10 37.52
CA LYS A 436 -20.13 -9.50 37.29
C LYS A 436 -18.85 -9.44 36.44
N GLU A 437 -17.69 -9.85 36.96
CA GLU A 437 -17.18 -11.22 37.16
C GLU A 437 -17.04 -12.05 35.87
N ARG A 438 -15.77 -12.43 35.64
CA ARG A 438 -15.16 -13.37 34.68
C ARG A 438 -14.86 -12.89 33.26
#